data_AF-A0A846PIP9-F1
#
_entry.id   AF-A0A846PIP9-F1
#
_cell.length_a   1.000
_cell.length_b   1.000
_cell.length_c   1.000
_cell.angle_alpha   90.00
_cell.angle_beta   90.00
_cell.angle_gamma   90.00
#
_symmetry.space_group_name_H-M   'P 1'
#
loop_
_entity.id
_entity.type
_entity.pdbx_description
1 polymer ?
#
loop_
_entity_poly.entity_id
_entity_poly.type
_entity_poly.pdbx_seq_one_letter_code
_entity_poly.pdbx_strand_id
1 'polypeptide(L)' 'MSLSGFQFIMLHRIISKIERAGATSKEKAVTIEEAELDLQERQWLSYFAGVFLGEIKETEDKRYYV' A
#
# COMPACT_ATOMS: atom_id res chain seq x y z
N MET A 1 -16.83 7.67 1.66
CA MET A 1 -17.16 6.84 0.49
C MET A 1 -16.95 5.39 0.91
N SER A 2 -17.95 4.52 0.78
CA SER A 2 -17.77 3.08 1.03
C SER A 2 -17.02 2.45 -0.14
N LEU A 3 -15.90 1.79 0.12
CA LEU A 3 -15.24 0.94 -0.88
C LEU A 3 -16.20 -0.19 -1.28
N SER A 4 -16.19 -0.58 -2.55
CA SER A 4 -16.82 -1.85 -2.95
C SER A 4 -16.12 -3.01 -2.23
N GLY A 5 -16.81 -4.14 -2.03
CA GLY A 5 -16.22 -5.29 -1.32
C GLY A 5 -14.89 -5.76 -1.93
N PHE A 6 -14.75 -5.65 -3.26
CA PHE A 6 -13.50 -5.96 -3.95
C PHE A 6 -12.38 -4.97 -3.65
N GLN A 7 -12.67 -3.67 -3.65
CA GLN A 7 -11.70 -2.62 -3.31
C GLN A 7 -11.20 -2.78 -1.87
N PHE A 8 -12.09 -3.14 -0.94
CA PHE A 8 -11.73 -3.40 0.45
C PHE A 8 -10.78 -4.60 0.59
N ILE A 9 -11.04 -5.69 -0.14
CA ILE A 9 -10.15 -6.86 -0.17
C ILE A 9 -8.77 -6.49 -0.72
N MET A 10 -8.71 -5.69 -1.79
CA MET A 10 -7.44 -5.24 -2.36
C MET A 10 -6.65 -4.36 -1.42
N LEU A 11 -7.30 -3.39 -0.75
CA LEU A 11 -6.65 -2.52 0.23
C LEU A 11 -6.00 -3.35 1.35
N HIS A 12 -6.75 -4.28 1.95
CA HIS A 12 -6.23 -5.12 3.02
C HIS A 12 -5.12 -6.07 2.58
N ARG A 13 -5.16 -6.60 1.34
CA ARG A 13 -4.07 -7.41 0.80
C ARG A 13 -2.77 -6.62 0.69
N ILE A 14 -2.85 -5.41 0.15
CA ILE A 14 -1.70 -4.53 -0.03
C ILE A 14 -1.13 -4.13 1.34
N ILE A 15 -1.99 -3.69 2.28
CA ILE A 15 -1.59 -3.36 3.66
C ILE A 15 -0.87 -4.55 4.30
N SER A 16 -1.45 -5.75 4.24
CA SER A 16 -0.86 -6.94 4.85
C SER A 16 0.52 -7.27 4.29
N LYS A 17 0.75 -7.04 3.00
CA LYS A 17 2.07 -7.25 2.39
C LYS A 17 3.09 -6.19 2.81
N ILE A 18 2.69 -4.92 2.85
CA ILE A 18 3.54 -3.81 3.33
C ILE A 18 3.93 -4.05 4.80
N GLU A 19 2.98 -4.45 5.65
CA GLU A 19 3.26 -4.80 7.05
C GLU A 19 4.18 -6.01 7.19
N ARG A 20 3.97 -7.07 6.39
CA ARG A 20 4.85 -8.26 6.39
C ARG A 20 6.27 -7.94 5.95
N ALA A 21 6.45 -6.96 5.07
CA ALA A 21 7.75 -6.42 4.71
C ALA A 21 8.37 -5.52 5.80
N GLY A 22 7.63 -5.24 6.88
CA GLY A 22 8.09 -4.46 8.03
C GLY A 22 7.92 -2.95 7.89
N ALA A 23 7.21 -2.49 6.86
CA ALA A 23 7.04 -1.08 6.54
C ALA A 23 5.90 -0.41 7.33
N THR A 24 6.10 -0.33 8.64
CA THR A 24 5.15 0.27 9.61
C THR A 24 5.49 1.73 9.94
N SER A 25 6.44 2.34 9.23
CA SER A 25 6.85 3.73 9.41
C SER A 25 7.58 4.24 8.17
N LYS A 26 7.72 5.56 8.05
CA LYS A 26 8.39 6.21 6.92
C LYS A 26 9.84 5.75 6.76
N GLU A 27 10.55 5.52 7.86
CA GLU A 27 11.96 5.08 7.87
C GLU A 27 12.11 3.64 7.38
N LYS A 28 11.06 2.84 7.51
CA LYS A 28 10.98 1.44 7.07
C LYS A 28 10.22 1.28 5.76
N ALA A 29 9.94 2.37 5.05
CA ALA A 29 9.17 2.31 3.82
C ALA A 29 9.88 1.42 2.78
N VAL A 30 9.08 0.62 2.08
CA VAL A 30 9.54 -0.40 1.13
C VAL A 30 9.08 -0.10 -0.29
N THR A 31 9.82 -0.61 -1.25
CA THR A 31 9.45 -0.62 -2.67
C THR A 31 8.35 -1.65 -2.95
N ILE A 32 7.72 -1.58 -4.13
CA ILE A 32 6.71 -2.56 -4.55
C ILE A 32 7.31 -3.96 -4.75
N GLU A 33 8.60 -4.05 -5.07
CA GLU A 33 9.35 -5.30 -5.16
C GLU A 33 9.61 -5.91 -3.78
N GLU A 34 10.03 -5.10 -2.80
CA GLU A 34 10.28 -5.53 -1.42
C GLU A 34 9.00 -5.96 -0.70
N ALA A 35 7.86 -5.33 -1.01
CA ALA A 35 6.54 -5.77 -0.53
C ALA A 35 5.94 -6.93 -1.35
N GLU A 36 6.66 -7.44 -2.35
CA GLU A 36 6.22 -8.54 -3.23
C GLU A 36 4.80 -8.33 -3.80
N LEU A 37 4.50 -7.08 -4.20
CA LEU A 37 3.20 -6.75 -4.79
C LEU A 37 3.10 -7.32 -6.21
N ASP A 38 2.00 -8.00 -6.49
CA ASP A 38 1.68 -8.51 -7.82
C ASP A 38 1.18 -7.40 -8.76
N LEU A 39 0.98 -7.73 -10.03
CA LEU A 39 0.56 -6.75 -11.04
C LEU A 39 -0.79 -6.09 -10.71
N GLN A 40 -1.75 -6.85 -10.17
CA GLN A 40 -3.06 -6.34 -9.83
C GLN A 40 -2.98 -5.41 -8.61
N GLU A 41 -2.23 -5.82 -7.58
CA GLU A 41 -1.96 -5.02 -6.39
C GLU A 41 -1.26 -3.70 -6.72
N ARG A 42 -0.25 -3.72 -7.60
CA ARG A 42 0.44 -2.51 -8.08
C ARG A 42 -0.50 -1.51 -8.76
N GLN A 43 -1.45 -2.00 -9.56
CA GLN A 43 -2.45 -1.13 -10.20
C GLN A 43 -3.34 -0.46 -9.16
N TRP A 44 -3.80 -1.22 -8.16
CA TRP A 44 -4.64 -0.71 -7.08
C TRP A 44 -3.91 0.23 -6.12
N LEU A 45 -2.62 0.00 -5.89
CA LEU A 45 -1.80 0.83 -5.00
C LEU A 45 -1.88 2.31 -5.37
N SER A 46 -1.86 2.65 -6.67
CA SER A 46 -1.98 4.03 -7.15
C SER A 46 -3.29 4.74 -6.77
N TYR A 47 -4.35 3.98 -6.45
CA TYR A 47 -5.63 4.52 -5.99
C TYR A 47 -5.70 4.68 -4.46
N PHE A 48 -4.86 3.96 -3.72
CA PHE A 48 -4.88 3.96 -2.25
C PHE A 48 -3.74 4.80 -1.65
N ALA A 49 -2.58 4.81 -2.29
CA ALA A 49 -1.40 5.53 -1.85
C ALA A 49 -1.52 7.03 -2.11
N GLY A 50 -0.89 7.84 -1.24
CA GLY A 50 -0.83 9.29 -1.41
C GLY A 50 -2.15 10.05 -1.17
N VAL A 51 -3.22 9.35 -0.80
CA VAL A 51 -4.51 9.96 -0.45
C VAL A 51 -4.42 10.59 0.95
N PHE A 52 -4.90 11.83 1.09
CA PHE A 52 -4.99 12.50 2.40
C PHE A 52 -5.84 11.66 3.36
N LEU A 53 -5.28 11.26 4.50
CA LEU A 53 -5.82 10.29 5.48
C LEU A 53 -5.95 8.82 5.00
N GLY A 54 -5.39 8.44 3.85
CA GLY A 54 -5.31 7.03 3.44
C GLY A 54 -4.40 6.21 4.36
N GLU A 55 -4.70 4.92 4.55
CA GLU A 55 -3.90 4.00 5.37
C GLU A 55 -2.50 3.77 4.78
N ILE A 56 -2.39 3.72 3.45
CA ILE A 56 -1.10 3.55 2.77
C ILE A 56 -0.50 4.92 2.48
N LYS A 57 0.68 5.16 3.04
CA LYS A 57 1.48 6.36 2.81
C LYS A 57 2.53 6.11 1.75
N GLU A 58 2.85 7.15 0.99
CA GLU A 58 3.89 7.14 -0.05
C GLU A 58 4.95 8.19 0.30
N THR A 59 6.21 7.84 0.09
CA THR A 59 7.35 8.76 0.20
C THR A 59 7.69 9.38 -1.16
N GLU A 60 8.46 10.46 -1.17
CA GLU A 60 8.88 11.14 -2.41
C GLU A 60 9.68 10.23 -3.36
N ASP A 61 10.36 9.21 -2.82
CA ASP A 61 11.13 8.21 -3.57
C ASP A 61 10.32 6.95 -3.93
N LYS A 62 8.98 7.03 -3.91
CA LYS A 62 8.05 5.95 -4.29
C LYS A 62 8.17 4.69 -3.45
N ARG A 63 8.37 4.86 -2.14
CA ARG A 63 8.29 3.78 -1.15
C ARG A 63 7.01 3.92 -0.35
N TYR A 64 6.54 2.80 0.18
CA TYR A 64 5.24 2.67 0.81
C TYR A 64 5.38 2.16 2.24
N TYR A 65 4.53 2.70 3.12
CA TYR A 65 4.39 2.26 4.49
C TYR A 65 2.94 2.44 4.94
N VAL A 66 2.58 1.75 6.02
CA VAL A 66 1.30 1.93 6.72
C VAL A 66 1.56 2.64 8.05
#